data_AF-B3PHY5-F1
#
_entry.id   AF-B3PHY5-F1
#
_cell.length_a   1.000
_cell.length_b   1.000
_cell.length_c   1.000
_cell.angle_alpha   90.00
_cell.angle_beta   90.00
_cell.angle_gamma   90.00
#
_symmetry.space_group_name_H-M   'P 1'
#
loop_
_entity.id
_entity.type
_entity.pdbx_description
1 polymer ?
#
loop_
_entity_poly.entity_id
_entity_poly.type
_entity_poly.pdbx_seq_one_letter_code
_entity_poly.pdbx_strand_id
1 'polypeptide(L)'
;MNMCKCFKCDTCETLIDCRIGMSNRDIQPFQFACPSCEQKITFTFGTADGELAGASEILDFKAPFEGTNPFVDLHLDFPVEFGRYVMGNTAFMKTVSQLGHEAYHHLNHRLDLINILYSKQGSLKSLITQFKRGDIKTFEKVCAHVPGVSLKSHAKEDVLAAVYSATSIMSSPFTIHEHNEELSKQFPILLEMIYGQHPNKTTELLKSIIANDFLKTLHFDCLSVYPKIVEFDLLIRPALYYDYYTPEELNRIPARVSTADFDSCSNFYKDLSEIFSRQLNLIAGINNLMKRGDFDLFEASKRVNAKGEIIKELTTLNNYANMDLGRKIDVIDDPFYMIDMNAIDNKLRNAIAHYKYEYKESTQLITYYPSKEGMHRAKYHEIYFMEFVRKMLLLFREVHTLNHTIKGLFFFSIFILKLDV
;
A
#
# COMPACT_ATOMS: atom_id res chain seq x y z
N MET A 1 -16.73 -4.94 21.93
CA MET A 1 -16.95 -4.31 23.26
C MET A 1 -16.49 -2.86 23.16
N ASN A 2 -17.11 -1.91 23.87
CA ASN A 2 -16.65 -0.52 23.89
C ASN A 2 -16.54 -0.03 25.34
N MET A 3 -15.63 0.90 25.59
CA MET A 3 -15.41 1.53 26.89
C MET A 3 -15.44 3.05 26.74
N CYS A 4 -16.07 3.74 27.69
CA CYS A 4 -16.01 5.19 27.79
C CYS A 4 -14.95 5.58 28.82
N LYS A 5 -14.16 6.61 28.51
CA LYS A 5 -13.16 7.23 29.40
C LYS A 5 -13.23 8.74 29.28
N CYS A 6 -12.80 9.45 30.31
CA CYS A 6 -12.59 10.90 30.26
C CYS A 6 -11.11 11.20 30.51
N PHE A 7 -10.50 12.00 29.64
CA PHE A 7 -9.09 12.38 29.75
C PHE A 7 -8.97 13.88 29.98
N LYS A 8 -8.04 14.30 30.84
CA LYS A 8 -7.62 15.69 30.99
C LYS A 8 -6.26 15.86 30.31
N CYS A 9 -6.18 16.71 29.29
CA CYS A 9 -4.92 17.00 28.61
C CYS A 9 -3.92 17.65 29.56
N ASP A 10 -2.68 17.13 29.63
CA ASP A 10 -1.67 17.64 30.57
C ASP A 10 -1.15 19.04 30.17
N THR A 11 -1.32 19.43 28.90
CA THR A 11 -0.81 20.70 28.35
C THR A 11 -1.80 21.86 28.46
N CYS A 12 -3.06 21.64 28.11
CA CYS A 12 -4.07 22.70 28.04
C CYS A 12 -5.27 22.46 28.98
N GLU A 13 -5.21 21.41 29.79
CA GLU A 13 -6.23 21.06 30.78
C GLU A 13 -7.63 20.76 30.23
N THR A 14 -7.80 20.74 28.90
CA THR A 14 -9.08 20.42 28.26
C THR A 14 -9.50 18.99 28.66
N LEU A 15 -10.74 18.87 29.13
CA LEU A 15 -11.40 17.58 29.34
C LEU A 15 -11.90 17.03 28.01
N ILE A 16 -11.72 15.72 27.79
CA ILE A 16 -11.98 15.05 26.52
C ILE A 16 -12.75 13.77 26.82
N ASP A 17 -13.96 13.68 26.29
CA ASP A 17 -14.77 12.48 26.38
C ASP A 17 -14.31 11.51 25.28
N CYS A 18 -13.96 10.28 25.66
CA CYS A 18 -13.43 9.30 24.72
C CYS A 18 -14.22 8.00 24.77
N ARG A 19 -14.60 7.48 23.61
CA ARG A 19 -15.11 6.12 23.45
C ARG A 19 -14.08 5.29 22.69
N ILE A 20 -13.79 4.11 23.23
CA ILE A 20 -12.76 3.21 22.73
C ILE A 20 -13.42 1.88 22.39
N GLY A 21 -13.40 1.51 21.12
CA GLY A 21 -13.83 0.21 20.64
C GLY A 21 -12.70 -0.81 20.67
N MET A 22 -12.98 -1.98 21.24
CA MET A 22 -12.01 -3.06 21.37
C MET A 22 -11.88 -3.82 20.06
N SER A 23 -10.65 -3.92 19.58
CA SER A 23 -10.22 -4.74 18.44
C SER A 23 -10.11 -6.22 18.81
N ASN A 24 -9.99 -7.09 17.80
CA ASN A 24 -9.70 -8.53 17.96
C ASN A 24 -8.21 -8.83 18.29
N ARG A 25 -7.45 -7.84 18.75
CA ARG A 25 -6.02 -7.93 19.08
C ARG A 25 -5.78 -8.01 20.58
N ASP A 26 -4.75 -8.76 20.96
CA ASP A 26 -4.28 -8.83 22.35
C ASP A 26 -3.67 -7.49 22.82
N ILE A 27 -2.81 -6.89 22.00
CA ILE A 27 -2.17 -5.60 22.28
C ILE A 27 -2.77 -4.53 21.37
N GLN A 28 -3.29 -3.46 21.99
CA GLN A 28 -4.04 -2.40 21.31
C GLN A 28 -3.47 -1.03 21.65
N PRO A 29 -2.52 -0.53 20.86
CA PRO A 29 -1.99 0.82 21.01
C PRO A 29 -2.98 1.83 20.41
N PHE A 30 -3.34 2.84 21.20
CA PHE A 30 -4.22 3.92 20.81
C PHE A 30 -3.53 5.26 20.92
N GLN A 31 -3.94 6.18 20.06
CA GLN A 31 -3.35 7.50 19.96
C GLN A 31 -4.35 8.50 19.40
N PHE A 32 -4.31 9.74 19.90
CA PHE A 32 -5.03 10.86 19.30
C PHE A 32 -4.41 12.18 19.76
N ALA A 33 -4.69 13.26 19.02
CA ALA A 33 -4.27 14.61 19.42
C ALA A 33 -5.38 15.30 20.22
N CYS A 34 -5.01 16.04 21.26
CA CYS A 34 -5.91 16.89 22.02
C CYS A 34 -6.68 17.84 21.06
N PRO A 35 -8.03 17.85 21.07
CA PRO A 35 -8.81 18.70 20.16
C PRO A 35 -8.56 20.21 20.30
N SER A 36 -7.99 20.66 21.43
CA SER A 36 -7.76 22.08 21.70
C SER A 36 -6.33 22.55 21.41
N CYS A 37 -5.32 21.75 21.78
CA CYS A 37 -3.89 22.17 21.68
C CYS A 37 -3.02 21.24 20.84
N GLU A 38 -3.59 20.18 20.27
CA GLU A 38 -2.90 19.18 19.46
C GLU A 38 -1.82 18.35 20.18
N GLN A 39 -1.70 18.47 21.51
CA GLN A 39 -0.86 17.56 22.31
C GLN A 39 -1.21 16.10 22.02
N LYS A 40 -0.20 15.31 21.68
CA LYS A 40 -0.31 13.87 21.44
C LYS A 40 -0.60 13.13 22.74
N ILE A 41 -1.68 12.34 22.73
CA ILE A 41 -2.12 11.46 23.82
C ILE A 41 -2.03 10.01 23.35
N THR A 42 -1.36 9.16 24.12
CA THR A 42 -1.14 7.74 23.79
C THR A 42 -1.40 6.83 24.98
N PHE A 43 -1.91 5.64 24.73
CA PHE A 43 -2.05 4.58 25.74
C PHE A 43 -2.16 3.22 25.05
N THR A 44 -1.85 2.14 25.77
CA THR A 44 -1.90 0.78 25.21
C THR A 44 -2.69 -0.14 26.12
N PHE A 45 -3.64 -0.89 25.56
CA PHE A 45 -4.30 -2.00 26.28
C PHE A 45 -3.59 -3.33 25.98
N GLY A 46 -3.67 -4.26 26.93
CA GLY A 46 -3.10 -5.61 26.80
C GLY A 46 -1.65 -5.73 27.26
N THR A 47 -1.08 -4.68 27.86
CA THR A 47 0.29 -4.66 28.39
C THR A 47 0.29 -4.21 29.84
N ALA A 48 1.18 -4.78 30.66
CA ALA A 48 1.37 -4.34 32.05
C ALA A 48 1.91 -2.89 32.12
N ASP A 49 2.73 -2.51 31.14
CA ASP A 49 3.40 -1.19 31.04
C ASP A 49 2.66 -0.20 30.13
N GLY A 50 1.35 -0.37 29.92
CA GLY A 50 0.54 0.44 29.01
C GLY A 50 0.23 1.83 29.54
N GLU A 51 1.27 2.62 29.85
CA GLU A 51 1.11 3.94 30.46
C GLU A 51 0.39 4.94 29.52
N LEU A 52 -0.57 5.67 30.09
CA LEU A 52 -1.17 6.83 29.47
C LEU A 52 -0.15 7.97 29.48
N ALA A 53 0.10 8.58 28.32
CA ALA A 53 0.98 9.73 28.18
C ALA A 53 0.26 10.90 27.50
N GLY A 54 0.61 12.13 27.91
CA GLY A 54 0.06 13.38 27.39
C GLY A 54 -1.32 13.77 27.94
N ALA A 55 -1.91 12.93 28.78
CA ALA A 55 -3.11 13.21 29.52
C ALA A 55 -3.16 12.41 30.83
N SER A 56 -4.06 12.83 31.71
CA SER A 56 -4.43 12.11 32.93
C SER A 56 -5.86 11.57 32.81
N GLU A 57 -6.13 10.37 33.33
CA GLU A 57 -7.48 9.79 33.34
C GLU A 57 -8.33 10.38 34.48
N ILE A 58 -9.55 10.78 34.17
CA ILE A 58 -10.56 11.21 35.15
C ILE A 58 -11.48 10.01 35.43
N LEU A 59 -11.37 9.45 36.64
CA LEU A 59 -12.14 8.26 37.04
C LEU A 59 -13.61 8.60 37.34
N ASP A 60 -13.86 9.74 37.98
CA ASP A 60 -15.19 10.18 38.40
C ASP A 60 -15.85 11.06 37.32
N PHE A 61 -16.09 10.49 36.14
CA PHE A 61 -16.81 11.17 35.06
C PHE A 61 -18.24 10.65 34.91
N LYS A 62 -19.13 11.48 34.36
CA LYS A 62 -20.53 11.13 34.14
C LYS A 62 -20.69 10.41 32.79
N ALA A 63 -21.27 9.22 32.81
CA ALA A 63 -21.67 8.47 31.61
C ALA A 63 -23.20 8.21 31.63
N PRO A 64 -23.89 8.15 30.47
CA PRO A 64 -23.38 8.45 29.13
C PRO A 64 -22.97 9.93 28.97
N PHE A 65 -22.07 10.23 28.02
CA PHE A 65 -21.59 11.58 27.81
C PHE A 65 -22.72 12.53 27.36
N GLU A 66 -22.74 13.73 27.92
CA GLU A 66 -23.78 14.74 27.70
C GLU A 66 -23.41 15.74 26.59
N GLY A 67 -22.19 15.65 26.05
CA GLY A 67 -21.69 16.53 24.97
C GLY A 67 -21.13 17.87 25.46
N THR A 68 -20.76 17.97 26.74
CA THR A 68 -20.13 19.17 27.32
C THR A 68 -18.65 19.31 26.94
N ASN A 69 -17.97 18.19 26.70
CA ASN A 69 -16.56 18.14 26.33
C ASN A 69 -16.41 17.77 24.85
N PRO A 70 -15.28 18.13 24.20
CA PRO A 70 -14.87 17.52 22.93
C PRO A 70 -14.90 16.00 23.01
N PHE A 71 -15.43 15.36 21.97
CA PHE A 71 -15.58 13.91 21.90
C PHE A 71 -14.61 13.27 20.91
N VAL A 72 -13.99 12.16 21.30
CA VAL A 72 -13.10 11.35 20.46
C VAL A 72 -13.57 9.90 20.46
N ASP A 73 -13.79 9.35 19.27
CA ASP A 73 -14.08 7.93 19.07
C ASP A 73 -12.82 7.24 18.50
N LEU A 74 -12.46 6.08 19.05
CA LEU A 74 -11.27 5.32 18.70
C LEU A 74 -11.61 3.86 18.40
N HIS A 75 -11.09 3.32 17.30
CA HIS A 75 -11.18 1.91 16.96
C HIS A 75 -10.01 1.53 16.03
N LEU A 76 -9.36 0.39 16.25
CA LEU A 76 -8.20 -0.02 15.43
C LEU A 76 -8.60 -0.70 14.12
N ASP A 77 -9.70 -1.45 14.11
CA ASP A 77 -10.10 -2.20 12.91
C ASP A 77 -11.06 -1.46 11.98
N PHE A 78 -11.79 -0.45 12.47
CA PHE A 78 -12.90 0.16 11.75
C PHE A 78 -12.76 1.68 11.72
N PRO A 79 -13.25 2.31 10.63
CA PRO A 79 -13.28 3.75 10.54
C PRO A 79 -14.09 4.38 11.68
N VAL A 80 -13.59 5.48 12.20
CA VAL A 80 -14.27 6.33 13.20
C VAL A 80 -14.51 7.71 12.60
N GLU A 81 -15.63 8.35 12.93
CA GLU A 81 -15.99 9.66 12.38
C GLU A 81 -15.73 10.78 13.41
N PHE A 82 -15.47 12.00 12.93
CA PHE A 82 -15.61 13.18 13.77
C PHE A 82 -17.09 13.46 14.04
N GLY A 83 -17.43 13.81 15.28
CA GLY A 83 -18.79 14.18 15.61
C GLY A 83 -19.04 14.25 17.11
N ARG A 84 -20.31 14.41 17.46
CA ARG A 84 -20.78 14.35 18.85
C ARG A 84 -20.97 12.89 19.26
N TYR A 85 -20.88 12.64 20.56
CA TYR A 85 -21.23 11.34 21.10
C TYR A 85 -22.69 11.00 20.81
N VAL A 86 -22.92 9.77 20.32
CA VAL A 86 -24.25 9.19 20.15
C VAL A 86 -24.23 7.79 20.75
N MET A 87 -25.10 7.57 21.74
CA MET A 87 -25.22 6.28 22.43
C MET A 87 -25.60 5.18 21.45
N GLY A 88 -24.97 4.00 21.57
CA GLY A 88 -25.20 2.85 20.69
C GLY A 88 -24.56 2.95 19.30
N ASN A 89 -24.22 4.17 18.84
CA ASN A 89 -23.65 4.42 17.51
C ASN A 89 -22.14 4.18 17.45
N THR A 90 -21.68 3.01 17.85
CA THR A 90 -20.25 2.62 17.92
C THR A 90 -19.69 2.27 16.54
N ALA A 91 -18.38 2.38 16.34
CA ALA A 91 -17.73 2.04 15.06
C ALA A 91 -18.10 0.62 14.59
N PHE A 92 -18.02 -0.37 15.48
CA PHE A 92 -18.45 -1.75 15.19
C PHE A 92 -19.90 -1.85 14.72
N MET A 93 -20.84 -1.24 15.45
CA MET A 93 -22.26 -1.31 15.10
C MET A 93 -22.56 -0.62 13.77
N LYS A 94 -21.90 0.51 13.48
CA LYS A 94 -21.98 1.18 12.18
C LYS A 94 -21.49 0.26 11.07
N THR A 95 -20.27 -0.30 11.22
CA THR A 95 -19.67 -1.19 10.24
C THR A 95 -20.55 -2.41 9.95
N VAL A 96 -21.02 -3.11 10.98
CA VAL A 96 -21.88 -4.30 10.79
C VAL A 96 -23.19 -3.92 10.10
N SER A 97 -23.80 -2.79 10.49
CA SER A 97 -25.03 -2.31 9.87
C SER A 97 -24.85 -1.89 8.41
N GLN A 98 -23.69 -1.31 8.05
CA GLN A 98 -23.42 -0.80 6.70
C GLN A 98 -22.97 -1.90 5.74
N LEU A 99 -22.12 -2.81 6.19
CA LEU A 99 -21.60 -3.90 5.35
C LEU A 99 -22.57 -5.06 5.22
N GLY A 100 -23.41 -5.29 6.24
CA GLY A 100 -24.14 -6.53 6.38
C GLY A 100 -23.24 -7.71 6.78
N HIS A 101 -23.87 -8.88 6.95
CA HIS A 101 -23.24 -10.04 7.58
C HIS A 101 -22.07 -10.64 6.78
N GLU A 102 -22.27 -10.89 5.48
CA GLU A 102 -21.29 -11.58 4.63
C GLU A 102 -20.02 -10.75 4.42
N ALA A 103 -20.16 -9.48 4.06
CA ALA A 103 -19.03 -8.58 3.86
C ALA A 103 -18.26 -8.33 5.17
N TYR A 104 -18.96 -8.22 6.30
CA TYR A 104 -18.30 -8.16 7.61
C TYR A 104 -17.50 -9.42 7.92
N HIS A 105 -18.04 -10.62 7.66
CA HIS A 105 -17.31 -11.87 7.88
C HIS A 105 -16.04 -11.95 7.01
N HIS A 106 -16.12 -11.52 5.75
CA HIS A 106 -14.95 -11.48 4.88
C HIS A 106 -13.90 -10.47 5.39
N LEU A 107 -14.32 -9.27 5.81
CA LEU A 107 -13.44 -8.29 6.43
C LEU A 107 -12.78 -8.85 7.70
N ASN A 108 -13.55 -9.47 8.60
CA ASN A 108 -13.04 -10.03 9.84
C ASN A 108 -12.00 -11.12 9.59
N HIS A 109 -12.23 -12.00 8.61
CA HIS A 109 -11.25 -13.01 8.22
C HIS A 109 -9.90 -12.38 7.81
N ARG A 110 -9.94 -11.27 7.06
CA ARG A 110 -8.72 -10.55 6.66
C ARG A 110 -8.01 -9.91 7.86
N LEU A 111 -8.76 -9.36 8.82
CA LEU A 111 -8.21 -8.83 10.06
C LEU A 111 -7.54 -9.94 10.91
N ASP A 112 -8.12 -11.14 10.95
CA ASP A 112 -7.53 -12.30 11.63
C ASP A 112 -6.22 -12.75 10.96
N LEU A 113 -6.17 -12.76 9.62
CA LEU A 113 -4.93 -13.03 8.89
C LEU A 113 -3.84 -12.01 9.21
N ILE A 114 -4.19 -10.72 9.33
CA ILE A 114 -3.24 -9.69 9.74
C ILE A 114 -2.66 -9.97 11.13
N ASN A 115 -3.48 -10.41 12.09
CA ASN A 115 -3.01 -10.78 13.43
C ASN A 115 -1.92 -11.88 13.35
N ILE A 116 -2.15 -12.89 12.50
CA ILE A 116 -1.18 -13.97 12.26
C ILE A 116 0.12 -13.40 11.66
N LEU A 117 0.02 -12.57 10.62
CA LEU A 117 1.19 -11.97 9.96
C LEU A 117 2.01 -11.09 10.91
N TYR A 118 1.34 -10.26 11.72
CA TYR A 118 1.99 -9.39 12.70
C TYR A 118 2.85 -10.19 13.69
N SER A 119 2.35 -11.33 14.17
CA SER A 119 3.11 -12.23 15.07
C SER A 119 4.38 -12.81 14.43
N LYS A 120 4.49 -12.76 13.09
CA LYS A 120 5.61 -13.31 12.31
C LYS A 120 6.42 -12.24 11.58
N GLN A 121 6.19 -10.95 11.82
CA GLN A 121 6.83 -9.84 11.10
C GLN A 121 8.36 -9.97 11.00
N GLY A 122 9.03 -10.38 12.08
CA GLY A 122 10.49 -10.57 12.10
C GLY A 122 10.96 -11.67 11.15
N SER A 123 10.26 -12.81 11.14
CA SER A 123 10.54 -13.92 10.21
C SER A 123 10.25 -13.53 8.77
N LEU A 124 9.14 -12.83 8.51
CA LEU A 124 8.75 -12.35 7.19
C LEU A 124 9.81 -11.39 6.60
N LYS A 125 10.28 -10.43 7.41
CA LYS A 125 11.35 -9.50 7.04
C LYS A 125 12.68 -10.21 6.83
N SER A 126 13.03 -11.14 7.70
CA SER A 126 14.25 -11.94 7.58
C SER A 126 14.25 -12.78 6.29
N LEU A 127 13.12 -13.41 5.95
CA LEU A 127 12.96 -14.22 4.73
C LEU A 127 13.34 -13.42 3.48
N ILE A 128 12.76 -12.23 3.31
CA ILE A 128 13.06 -11.34 2.20
C ILE A 128 14.53 -10.90 2.23
N THR A 129 15.06 -10.59 3.42
CA THR A 129 16.45 -10.15 3.59
C THR A 129 17.44 -11.24 3.17
N GLN A 130 17.25 -12.48 3.60
CA GLN A 130 18.17 -13.58 3.27
C GLN A 130 18.11 -13.93 1.79
N PHE A 131 16.91 -13.91 1.19
CA PHE A 131 16.77 -14.09 -0.26
C PHE A 131 17.56 -13.04 -1.04
N LYS A 132 17.39 -11.75 -0.71
CA LYS A 132 18.12 -10.65 -1.38
C LYS A 132 19.65 -10.75 -1.22
N ARG A 133 20.12 -11.33 -0.11
CA ARG A 133 21.56 -11.58 0.15
C ARG A 133 22.11 -12.81 -0.58
N GLY A 134 21.25 -13.67 -1.13
CA GLY A 134 21.66 -14.95 -1.71
C GLY A 134 22.06 -16.01 -0.67
N ASP A 135 21.72 -15.82 0.61
CA ASP A 135 22.00 -16.81 1.66
C ASP A 135 20.90 -17.88 1.71
N ILE A 136 20.96 -18.84 0.80
CA ILE A 136 19.94 -19.89 0.64
C ILE A 136 19.81 -20.78 1.89
N LYS A 137 20.91 -21.02 2.61
CA LYS A 137 20.88 -21.83 3.84
C LYS A 137 20.11 -21.15 4.96
N THR A 138 20.33 -19.85 5.15
CA THR A 138 19.57 -19.10 6.15
C THR A 138 18.14 -18.85 5.67
N PHE A 139 17.94 -18.61 4.38
CA PHE A 139 16.61 -18.51 3.77
C PHE A 139 15.75 -19.75 4.05
N GLU A 140 16.27 -20.95 3.81
CA GLU A 140 15.59 -22.24 4.08
C GLU A 140 15.17 -22.36 5.55
N LYS A 141 16.06 -22.02 6.49
CA LYS A 141 15.75 -22.04 7.93
C LYS A 141 14.61 -21.08 8.27
N VAL A 142 14.58 -19.90 7.66
CA VAL A 142 13.52 -18.92 7.92
C VAL A 142 12.19 -19.35 7.30
N CYS A 143 12.19 -19.98 6.11
CA CYS A 143 10.98 -20.53 5.49
C CYS A 143 10.21 -21.47 6.43
N ALA A 144 10.91 -22.33 7.18
CA ALA A 144 10.28 -23.25 8.14
C ALA A 144 9.49 -22.56 9.27
N HIS A 145 9.72 -21.27 9.50
CA HIS A 145 9.04 -20.48 10.53
C HIS A 145 7.87 -19.65 9.98
N VAL A 146 7.65 -19.65 8.66
CA VAL A 146 6.56 -18.93 7.99
C VAL A 146 5.50 -19.94 7.54
N PRO A 147 4.28 -19.92 8.12
CA PRO A 147 3.23 -20.86 7.77
C PRO A 147 2.93 -20.85 6.27
N GLY A 148 2.83 -22.01 5.64
CA GLY A 148 2.52 -22.14 4.21
C GLY A 148 3.70 -21.87 3.26
N VAL A 149 4.91 -21.65 3.77
CA VAL A 149 6.14 -21.53 2.97
C VAL A 149 7.04 -22.73 3.19
N SER A 150 7.44 -23.38 2.11
CA SER A 150 8.44 -24.45 2.14
C SER A 150 9.38 -24.32 0.94
N LEU A 151 10.66 -24.62 1.17
CA LEU A 151 11.66 -24.71 0.11
C LEU A 151 11.80 -26.18 -0.29
N LYS A 152 11.49 -26.50 -1.54
CA LYS A 152 11.55 -27.89 -2.05
C LYS A 152 12.99 -28.34 -2.32
N SER A 153 13.78 -27.48 -2.93
CA SER A 153 15.19 -27.71 -3.23
C SER A 153 15.93 -26.37 -3.34
N HIS A 154 17.25 -26.41 -3.53
CA HIS A 154 18.05 -25.21 -3.78
C HIS A 154 18.08 -24.79 -5.26
N ALA A 155 17.26 -25.42 -6.12
CA ALA A 155 17.06 -24.97 -7.49
C ALA A 155 16.42 -23.58 -7.52
N LYS A 156 16.76 -22.77 -8.54
CA LYS A 156 16.36 -21.35 -8.60
C LYS A 156 14.84 -21.18 -8.62
N GLU A 157 14.17 -22.02 -9.41
CA GLU A 157 12.73 -22.08 -9.53
C GLU A 157 12.04 -22.39 -8.19
N ASP A 158 12.63 -23.25 -7.36
CA ASP A 158 12.09 -23.61 -6.05
C ASP A 158 12.32 -22.51 -5.02
N VAL A 159 13.48 -21.84 -5.07
CA VAL A 159 13.76 -20.66 -4.25
C VAL A 159 12.77 -19.54 -4.60
N LEU A 160 12.58 -19.25 -5.89
CA LEU A 160 11.60 -18.26 -6.35
C LEU A 160 10.18 -18.65 -5.95
N ALA A 161 9.79 -19.92 -6.11
CA ALA A 161 8.48 -20.40 -5.68
C ALA A 161 8.25 -20.18 -4.17
N ALA A 162 9.24 -20.47 -3.33
CA ALA A 162 9.16 -20.24 -1.89
C ALA A 162 9.02 -18.74 -1.56
N VAL A 163 9.77 -17.86 -2.23
CA VAL A 163 9.63 -16.40 -2.07
C VAL A 163 8.23 -15.95 -2.49
N TYR A 164 7.72 -16.43 -3.62
CA TYR A 164 6.40 -16.04 -4.10
C TYR A 164 5.27 -16.55 -3.21
N SER A 165 5.40 -17.75 -2.63
CA SER A 165 4.50 -18.22 -1.57
C SER A 165 4.51 -17.27 -0.38
N ALA A 166 5.70 -16.85 0.08
CA ALA A 166 5.82 -15.91 1.19
C ALA A 166 5.16 -14.56 0.86
N THR A 167 5.38 -14.00 -0.33
CA THR A 167 4.74 -12.74 -0.74
C THR A 167 3.23 -12.87 -0.87
N SER A 168 2.72 -14.01 -1.33
CA SER A 168 1.28 -14.28 -1.41
C SER A 168 0.63 -14.34 -0.04
N ILE A 169 1.32 -14.92 0.94
CA ILE A 169 0.85 -14.93 2.33
C ILE A 169 0.84 -13.51 2.90
N MET A 170 1.93 -12.76 2.73
CA MET A 170 2.04 -11.38 3.21
C MET A 170 1.00 -10.44 2.58
N SER A 171 0.67 -10.60 1.30
CA SER A 171 -0.30 -9.74 0.60
C SER A 171 -1.74 -10.15 0.79
N SER A 172 -2.02 -11.42 1.14
CA SER A 172 -3.38 -11.98 1.15
C SER A 172 -4.45 -11.17 1.90
N PRO A 173 -4.22 -10.57 3.09
CA PRO A 173 -5.25 -9.75 3.71
C PRO A 173 -5.42 -8.38 3.05
N PHE A 174 -4.41 -7.90 2.31
CA PHE A 174 -4.39 -6.58 1.71
C PHE A 174 -4.90 -6.57 0.29
N THR A 175 -4.97 -7.71 -0.39
CA THR A 175 -5.36 -7.84 -1.80
C THR A 175 -6.73 -8.48 -1.98
N ILE A 176 -7.31 -8.35 -3.18
CA ILE A 176 -8.54 -9.03 -3.61
C ILE A 176 -8.11 -10.06 -4.66
N HIS A 177 -8.43 -11.35 -4.45
CA HIS A 177 -7.88 -12.44 -5.25
C HIS A 177 -8.21 -12.30 -6.74
N GLU A 178 -9.44 -11.90 -7.02
CA GLU A 178 -10.00 -11.71 -8.35
C GLU A 178 -9.19 -10.69 -9.16
N HIS A 179 -8.67 -9.64 -8.52
CA HIS A 179 -7.86 -8.61 -9.18
C HIS A 179 -6.46 -9.12 -9.60
N ASN A 180 -5.96 -10.17 -8.94
CA ASN A 180 -4.67 -10.77 -9.25
C ASN A 180 -4.77 -11.91 -10.27
N GLU A 181 -5.97 -12.46 -10.48
CA GLU A 181 -6.19 -13.63 -11.32
C GLU A 181 -5.80 -13.36 -12.78
N GLU A 182 -6.12 -12.17 -13.29
CA GLU A 182 -5.82 -11.74 -14.65
C GLU A 182 -4.33 -11.88 -14.95
N LEU A 183 -3.45 -11.17 -14.24
CA LEU A 183 -2.01 -11.26 -14.51
C LEU A 183 -1.40 -12.60 -14.08
N SER A 184 -1.82 -13.18 -12.96
CA SER A 184 -1.21 -14.42 -12.49
C SER A 184 -1.46 -15.62 -13.42
N LYS A 185 -2.61 -15.66 -14.11
CA LYS A 185 -2.98 -16.75 -15.04
C LYS A 185 -2.75 -16.38 -16.50
N GLN A 186 -3.09 -15.16 -16.92
CA GLN A 186 -3.07 -14.78 -18.33
C GLN A 186 -1.68 -14.33 -18.80
N PHE A 187 -0.87 -13.73 -17.94
CA PHE A 187 0.45 -13.23 -18.36
C PHE A 187 1.38 -14.32 -18.91
N PRO A 188 1.49 -15.54 -18.31
CA PRO A 188 2.28 -16.62 -18.91
C PRO A 188 1.82 -17.00 -20.31
N ILE A 189 0.50 -17.05 -20.54
CA ILE A 189 -0.10 -17.37 -21.85
C ILE A 189 0.23 -16.26 -22.86
N LEU A 190 0.07 -15.00 -22.45
CA LEU A 190 0.44 -13.84 -23.25
C LEU A 190 1.92 -13.87 -23.63
N LEU A 191 2.80 -14.15 -22.68
CA LEU A 191 4.24 -14.20 -22.90
C LEU A 191 4.63 -15.32 -23.88
N GLU A 192 4.00 -16.49 -23.78
CA GLU A 192 4.17 -17.59 -24.74
C GLU A 192 3.71 -17.20 -26.15
N MET A 193 2.54 -16.55 -26.27
CA MET A 193 2.03 -16.05 -27.54
C MET A 193 3.00 -15.03 -28.18
N ILE A 194 3.47 -14.05 -27.41
CA ILE A 194 4.42 -13.02 -27.87
C ILE A 194 5.72 -13.68 -28.32
N TYR A 195 6.23 -14.65 -27.56
CA TYR A 195 7.44 -15.39 -27.93
C TYR A 195 7.25 -16.20 -29.22
N GLY A 196 6.09 -16.83 -29.42
CA GLY A 196 5.77 -17.56 -30.63
C GLY A 196 5.74 -16.67 -31.88
N GLN A 197 5.29 -15.42 -31.74
CA GLN A 197 5.22 -14.45 -32.84
C GLN A 197 6.56 -13.72 -33.07
N HIS A 198 7.26 -13.39 -31.99
CA HIS A 198 8.45 -12.53 -32.01
C HIS A 198 9.60 -13.11 -31.15
N PRO A 199 10.11 -14.32 -31.45
CA PRO A 199 11.03 -15.04 -30.57
C PRO A 199 12.36 -14.30 -30.37
N ASN A 200 12.91 -13.73 -31.46
CA ASN A 200 14.18 -13.00 -31.43
C ASN A 200 14.08 -11.74 -30.57
N LYS A 201 13.04 -10.91 -30.81
CA LYS A 201 12.83 -9.64 -30.11
C LYS A 201 12.42 -9.82 -28.65
N THR A 202 11.65 -10.87 -28.34
CA THR A 202 11.34 -11.25 -26.96
C THR A 202 12.59 -11.71 -26.20
N THR A 203 13.43 -12.52 -26.83
CA THR A 203 14.71 -12.96 -26.26
C THR A 203 15.66 -11.78 -26.05
N GLU A 204 15.72 -10.85 -27.00
CA GLU A 204 16.52 -9.62 -26.92
C GLU A 204 16.09 -8.75 -25.73
N LEU A 205 14.78 -8.52 -25.55
CA LEU A 205 14.25 -7.80 -24.38
C LEU A 205 14.70 -8.45 -23.07
N LEU A 206 14.45 -9.75 -22.92
CA LEU A 206 14.77 -10.49 -21.70
C LEU A 206 16.26 -10.47 -21.38
N LYS A 207 17.12 -10.75 -22.38
CA LYS A 207 18.58 -10.65 -22.21
C LYS A 207 19.01 -9.25 -21.81
N SER A 208 18.42 -8.20 -22.40
CA SER A 208 18.73 -6.81 -22.07
C SER A 208 18.41 -6.48 -20.61
N ILE A 209 17.19 -6.79 -20.14
CA ILE A 209 16.76 -6.46 -18.76
C ILE A 209 17.40 -7.34 -17.68
N ILE A 210 17.94 -8.51 -18.05
CA ILE A 210 18.75 -9.34 -17.17
C ILE A 210 20.19 -8.80 -17.11
N ALA A 211 20.80 -8.52 -18.28
CA ALA A 211 22.19 -8.09 -18.36
C ALA A 211 22.46 -6.74 -17.70
N ASN A 212 21.47 -5.86 -17.62
CA ASN A 212 21.56 -4.57 -16.93
C ASN A 212 21.00 -4.59 -15.49
N ASP A 213 20.77 -5.79 -14.92
CA ASP A 213 20.20 -6.01 -13.58
C ASP A 213 18.81 -5.38 -13.34
N PHE A 214 18.13 -4.88 -14.37
CA PHE A 214 16.83 -4.23 -14.22
C PHE A 214 15.78 -5.17 -13.62
N LEU A 215 15.65 -6.39 -14.15
CA LEU A 215 14.67 -7.37 -13.67
C LEU A 215 14.94 -7.76 -12.20
N LYS A 216 16.21 -8.00 -11.85
CA LYS A 216 16.64 -8.38 -10.50
C LYS A 216 16.42 -7.26 -9.49
N THR A 217 16.86 -6.04 -9.82
CA THR A 217 16.70 -4.88 -8.92
C THR A 217 15.22 -4.56 -8.73
N LEU A 218 14.42 -4.54 -9.81
CA LEU A 218 12.99 -4.32 -9.71
C LEU A 218 12.29 -5.37 -8.85
N HIS A 219 12.68 -6.64 -8.98
CA HIS A 219 12.19 -7.71 -8.12
C HIS A 219 12.52 -7.43 -6.65
N PHE A 220 13.76 -7.08 -6.34
CA PHE A 220 14.20 -6.79 -4.98
C PHE A 220 13.46 -5.59 -4.37
N ASP A 221 13.12 -4.58 -5.17
CA ASP A 221 12.35 -3.44 -4.73
C ASP A 221 10.90 -3.83 -4.44
N CYS A 222 10.27 -4.61 -5.34
CA CYS A 222 8.94 -5.18 -5.10
C CYS A 222 8.91 -6.05 -3.83
N LEU A 223 9.90 -6.91 -3.62
CA LEU A 223 9.97 -7.75 -2.41
C LEU A 223 10.09 -6.92 -1.12
N SER A 224 10.68 -5.72 -1.20
CA SER A 224 10.89 -4.87 -0.03
C SER A 224 9.60 -4.22 0.49
N VAL A 225 8.52 -4.20 -0.29
CA VAL A 225 7.24 -3.60 0.13
C VAL A 225 6.39 -4.55 0.98
N TYR A 226 6.59 -5.87 0.87
CA TYR A 226 5.75 -6.85 1.57
C TYR A 226 5.96 -6.88 3.08
N PRO A 227 7.20 -6.86 3.63
CA PRO A 227 7.36 -6.70 5.07
C PRO A 227 6.84 -5.34 5.57
N LYS A 228 7.03 -4.27 4.77
CA LYS A 228 6.59 -2.91 5.14
C LYS A 228 5.07 -2.81 5.26
N ILE A 229 4.29 -3.36 4.33
CA ILE A 229 2.82 -3.32 4.42
C ILE A 229 2.31 -4.04 5.68
N VAL A 230 3.01 -5.11 6.11
CA VAL A 230 2.72 -5.83 7.37
C VAL A 230 3.11 -4.99 8.60
N GLU A 231 4.18 -4.19 8.53
CA GLU A 231 4.54 -3.24 9.60
C GLU A 231 3.50 -2.12 9.75
N PHE A 232 2.78 -1.75 8.67
CA PHE A 232 1.71 -0.74 8.67
C PHE A 232 0.32 -1.28 9.02
N ASP A 233 0.24 -2.47 9.62
CA ASP A 233 -1.03 -3.18 9.77
C ASP A 233 -2.11 -2.38 10.52
N LEU A 234 -1.73 -1.74 11.64
CA LEU A 234 -2.64 -0.92 12.45
C LEU A 234 -3.31 0.19 11.64
N LEU A 235 -2.57 0.81 10.72
CA LEU A 235 -3.06 1.93 9.92
C LEU A 235 -3.97 1.44 8.79
N ILE A 236 -3.70 0.26 8.25
CA ILE A 236 -4.38 -0.27 7.07
C ILE A 236 -5.70 -0.95 7.43
N ARG A 237 -5.86 -1.52 8.63
CA ARG A 237 -7.08 -2.25 9.02
C ARG A 237 -8.37 -1.46 8.74
N PRO A 238 -8.52 -0.19 9.16
CA PRO A 238 -9.72 0.57 8.83
C PRO A 238 -9.85 0.87 7.33
N ALA A 239 -8.74 0.90 6.58
CA ALA A 239 -8.78 1.13 5.14
C ALA A 239 -9.32 -0.08 4.35
N LEU A 240 -9.30 -1.28 4.93
CA LEU A 240 -9.88 -2.49 4.34
C LEU A 240 -11.41 -2.45 4.30
N TYR A 241 -12.03 -1.72 5.24
CA TYR A 241 -13.47 -1.49 5.25
C TYR A 241 -13.99 -0.92 3.91
N TYR A 242 -13.20 -0.05 3.28
CA TYR A 242 -13.56 0.58 2.00
C TYR A 242 -13.49 -0.34 0.79
N ASP A 243 -13.12 -1.61 0.95
CA ASP A 243 -13.34 -2.61 -0.10
C ASP A 243 -14.82 -2.99 -0.24
N TYR A 244 -15.61 -2.78 0.81
CA TYR A 244 -17.00 -3.21 0.88
C TYR A 244 -17.98 -2.04 0.86
N TYR A 245 -17.52 -0.85 1.25
CA TYR A 245 -18.35 0.34 1.33
C TYR A 245 -17.55 1.55 0.92
N THR A 246 -17.95 2.18 -0.19
CA THR A 246 -17.39 3.47 -0.62
C THR A 246 -18.41 4.54 -0.28
N PRO A 247 -18.23 5.33 0.80
CA PRO A 247 -19.12 6.46 1.06
C PRO A 247 -18.96 7.50 -0.04
N GLU A 248 -20.01 8.30 -0.25
CA GLU A 248 -19.98 9.47 -1.15
C GLU A 248 -18.89 10.49 -0.73
N GLU A 249 -18.54 10.53 0.57
CA GLU A 249 -17.44 11.33 1.11
C GLU A 249 -16.58 10.48 2.08
N LEU A 250 -15.50 9.86 1.61
CA LEU A 250 -14.45 9.29 2.48
C LEU A 250 -13.77 10.36 3.37
N ASN A 251 -13.95 11.62 2.99
CA ASN A 251 -13.25 12.81 3.41
C ASN A 251 -13.65 13.29 4.80
N ARG A 252 -14.18 12.45 5.70
CA ARG A 252 -14.54 12.87 7.08
C ARG A 252 -14.15 11.87 8.15
N ILE A 253 -13.42 10.82 7.76
CA ILE A 253 -13.13 9.69 8.62
C ILE A 253 -11.64 9.75 9.01
N PRO A 254 -11.31 10.13 10.26
CA PRO A 254 -9.95 10.03 10.77
C PRO A 254 -9.54 8.59 11.07
N ALA A 255 -8.24 8.30 10.91
CA ALA A 255 -7.61 7.10 11.47
C ALA A 255 -7.15 7.28 12.93
N ARG A 256 -7.04 8.53 13.41
CA ARG A 256 -6.50 8.98 14.73
C ARG A 256 -5.06 8.48 14.97
N VAL A 257 -4.13 9.11 14.26
CA VAL A 257 -2.75 8.69 13.96
C VAL A 257 -1.84 9.93 14.05
N SER A 258 -0.57 9.78 14.43
CA SER A 258 0.36 10.90 14.69
C SER A 258 1.16 11.31 13.47
N THR A 259 1.83 12.47 13.52
CA THR A 259 2.71 12.94 12.43
C THR A 259 3.83 11.95 12.12
N ALA A 260 4.45 11.30 13.12
CA ALA A 260 5.51 10.32 12.88
C ALA A 260 5.03 9.11 12.05
N ASP A 261 3.77 8.71 12.26
CA ASP A 261 3.12 7.66 11.50
C ASP A 261 2.76 8.16 10.09
N PHE A 262 2.33 9.43 9.95
CA PHE A 262 2.08 10.05 8.65
C PHE A 262 3.35 10.09 7.79
N ASP A 263 4.47 10.55 8.33
CA ASP A 263 5.74 10.61 7.58
C ASP A 263 6.23 9.21 7.17
N SER A 264 6.01 8.21 8.00
CA SER A 264 6.30 6.81 7.66
C SER A 264 5.44 6.32 6.49
N CYS A 265 4.13 6.61 6.52
CA CYS A 265 3.22 6.28 5.43
C CYS A 265 3.51 7.09 4.15
N SER A 266 3.88 8.37 4.27
CA SER A 266 4.18 9.22 3.12
C SER A 266 5.43 8.76 2.39
N ASN A 267 6.46 8.34 3.13
CA ASN A 267 7.65 7.71 2.58
C ASN A 267 7.34 6.37 1.93
N PHE A 268 6.49 5.54 2.54
CA PHE A 268 6.10 4.27 1.94
C PHE A 268 5.26 4.45 0.67
N TYR A 269 4.33 5.40 0.64
CA TYR A 269 3.57 5.77 -0.57
C TYR A 269 4.49 6.23 -1.71
N LYS A 270 5.53 7.01 -1.38
CA LYS A 270 6.56 7.43 -2.33
C LYS A 270 7.33 6.23 -2.89
N ASP A 271 7.76 5.30 -2.04
CA ASP A 271 8.44 4.07 -2.45
C ASP A 271 7.56 3.24 -3.39
N LEU A 272 6.29 3.05 -3.05
CA LEU A 272 5.31 2.34 -3.88
C LEU A 272 5.15 3.00 -5.26
N SER A 273 5.02 4.33 -5.30
CA SER A 273 4.87 5.09 -6.55
C SER A 273 6.10 4.95 -7.45
N GLU A 274 7.29 4.93 -6.87
CA GLU A 274 8.55 4.77 -7.60
C GLU A 274 8.69 3.34 -8.17
N ILE A 275 8.36 2.33 -7.37
CA ILE A 275 8.36 0.93 -7.80
C ILE A 275 7.34 0.73 -8.92
N PHE A 276 6.13 1.24 -8.76
CA PHE A 276 5.09 1.19 -9.79
C PHE A 276 5.56 1.85 -11.10
N SER A 277 6.14 3.06 -11.03
CA SER A 277 6.73 3.73 -12.20
C SER A 277 7.78 2.88 -12.93
N ARG A 278 8.57 2.10 -12.19
CA ARG A 278 9.54 1.18 -12.79
C ARG A 278 8.88 -0.06 -13.37
N GLN A 279 7.84 -0.60 -12.75
CA GLN A 279 7.07 -1.73 -13.31
C GLN A 279 6.42 -1.36 -14.66
N LEU A 280 6.00 -0.10 -14.85
CA LEU A 280 5.48 0.37 -16.14
C LEU A 280 6.49 0.25 -17.30
N ASN A 281 7.80 0.16 -17.02
CA ASN A 281 8.79 -0.13 -18.07
C ASN A 281 8.61 -1.54 -18.63
N LEU A 282 8.28 -2.53 -17.79
CA LEU A 282 7.96 -3.89 -18.26
C LEU A 282 6.66 -3.90 -19.04
N ILE A 283 5.63 -3.20 -18.55
CA ILE A 283 4.34 -3.12 -19.23
C ILE A 283 4.50 -2.49 -20.62
N ALA A 284 5.21 -1.37 -20.73
CA ALA A 284 5.48 -0.73 -22.01
C ALA A 284 6.25 -1.66 -22.97
N GLY A 285 7.33 -2.30 -22.51
CA GLY A 285 8.13 -3.21 -23.35
C GLY A 285 7.33 -4.41 -23.88
N ILE A 286 6.53 -5.04 -23.01
CA ILE A 286 5.67 -6.16 -23.39
C ILE A 286 4.54 -5.70 -24.33
N ASN A 287 3.92 -4.55 -24.04
CA ASN A 287 2.86 -4.01 -24.89
C ASN A 287 3.37 -3.66 -26.29
N ASN A 288 4.56 -3.06 -26.39
CA ASN A 288 5.21 -2.75 -27.65
C ASN A 288 5.52 -4.03 -28.45
N LEU A 289 6.04 -5.08 -27.80
CA LEU A 289 6.21 -6.39 -28.45
C LEU A 289 4.90 -6.97 -28.95
N MET A 290 3.87 -6.97 -28.11
CA MET A 290 2.56 -7.53 -28.44
C MET A 290 1.93 -6.84 -29.66
N LYS A 291 2.04 -5.51 -29.75
CA LYS A 291 1.35 -4.74 -30.79
C LYS A 291 2.17 -4.52 -32.05
N ARG A 292 3.50 -4.53 -31.94
CA ARG A 292 4.40 -4.03 -33.01
C ARG A 292 5.61 -4.93 -33.25
N GLY A 293 5.79 -5.98 -32.46
CA GLY A 293 6.89 -6.95 -32.59
C GLY A 293 8.27 -6.44 -32.19
N ASP A 294 8.37 -5.23 -31.64
CA ASP A 294 9.62 -4.64 -31.15
C ASP A 294 9.38 -3.86 -29.85
N PHE A 295 10.10 -4.19 -28.79
CA PHE A 295 9.93 -3.58 -27.46
C PHE A 295 10.29 -2.09 -27.43
N ASP A 296 11.10 -1.61 -28.38
CA ASP A 296 11.48 -0.20 -28.50
C ASP A 296 10.48 0.64 -29.32
N LEU A 297 9.51 0.00 -29.99
CA LEU A 297 8.61 0.68 -30.91
C LEU A 297 7.30 1.09 -30.25
N PHE A 298 7.18 2.37 -29.88
CA PHE A 298 5.96 2.97 -29.32
C PHE A 298 4.95 3.38 -30.41
N GLU A 299 3.70 3.65 -30.01
CA GLU A 299 2.65 4.14 -30.92
C GLU A 299 3.05 5.44 -31.65
N ALA A 300 2.94 5.46 -32.97
CA ALA A 300 3.39 6.58 -33.80
C ALA A 300 2.74 7.92 -33.41
N SER A 301 1.45 7.91 -33.07
CA SER A 301 0.69 9.11 -32.66
C SER A 301 1.21 9.71 -31.35
N LYS A 302 1.74 8.88 -30.45
CA LYS A 302 2.26 9.26 -29.13
C LYS A 302 3.72 9.68 -29.18
N ARG A 303 4.47 9.27 -30.21
CA ARG A 303 5.92 9.52 -30.36
C ARG A 303 6.26 10.93 -30.80
N VAL A 304 5.29 11.71 -31.26
CA VAL A 304 5.48 13.09 -31.70
C VAL A 304 4.84 14.06 -30.72
N ASN A 305 5.51 15.18 -30.47
CA ASN A 305 4.92 16.28 -29.72
C ASN A 305 3.92 17.07 -30.59
N ALA A 306 3.25 18.07 -30.02
CA ALA A 306 2.32 18.93 -30.76
C ALA A 306 2.94 19.71 -31.94
N LYS A 307 4.27 19.76 -32.03
CA LYS A 307 5.03 20.38 -33.13
C LYS A 307 5.48 19.37 -34.20
N GLY A 308 5.14 18.09 -34.06
CA GLY A 308 5.55 17.02 -34.97
C GLY A 308 6.98 16.51 -34.73
N GLU A 309 7.64 16.92 -33.65
CA GLU A 309 9.01 16.49 -33.34
C GLU A 309 9.00 15.18 -32.53
N ILE A 310 9.97 14.30 -32.78
CA ILE A 310 10.12 13.04 -32.07
C ILE A 310 10.44 13.31 -30.60
N ILE A 311 9.65 12.72 -29.70
CA ILE A 311 9.89 12.72 -28.27
C ILE A 311 11.03 11.76 -27.98
N LYS A 312 12.17 12.29 -27.50
CA LYS A 312 13.41 11.53 -27.26
C LYS A 312 13.17 10.33 -26.34
N GLU A 313 12.35 10.49 -25.32
CA GLU A 313 12.03 9.44 -24.36
C GLU A 313 11.27 8.27 -24.99
N LEU A 314 10.62 8.45 -26.14
CA LEU A 314 9.84 7.41 -26.84
C LEU A 314 10.58 6.82 -28.05
N THR A 315 11.92 6.93 -28.04
CA THR A 315 12.77 6.34 -29.08
C THR A 315 13.21 4.92 -28.76
N THR A 316 13.37 4.60 -27.47
CA THR A 316 13.71 3.27 -26.97
C THR A 316 13.08 3.07 -25.59
N LEU A 317 12.90 1.82 -25.18
CA LEU A 317 12.40 1.46 -23.86
C LEU A 317 13.32 1.97 -22.75
N ASN A 318 14.63 1.98 -22.99
CA ASN A 318 15.61 2.52 -22.06
C ASN A 318 15.45 4.04 -21.86
N ASN A 319 15.15 4.77 -22.93
CA ASN A 319 14.88 6.20 -22.83
C ASN A 319 13.55 6.47 -22.12
N TYR A 320 12.54 5.64 -22.38
CA TYR A 320 11.23 5.71 -21.73
C TYR A 320 11.30 5.54 -20.22
N ALA A 321 12.26 4.75 -19.72
CA ALA A 321 12.46 4.56 -18.29
C ALA A 321 12.66 5.87 -17.50
N ASN A 322 13.14 6.93 -18.16
CA ASN A 322 13.39 8.26 -17.58
C ASN A 322 12.17 9.19 -17.57
N MET A 323 11.03 8.79 -18.14
CA MET A 323 9.81 9.60 -18.12
C MET A 323 9.21 9.69 -16.71
N ASP A 324 8.52 10.79 -16.42
CA ASP A 324 7.73 10.89 -15.20
C ASP A 324 6.52 9.94 -15.22
N LEU A 325 6.09 9.52 -14.03
CA LEU A 325 5.01 8.54 -13.86
C LEU A 325 3.73 8.91 -14.62
N GLY A 326 3.34 10.19 -14.61
CA GLY A 326 2.14 10.65 -15.31
C GLY A 326 2.24 10.42 -16.81
N ARG A 327 3.33 10.91 -17.43
CA ARG A 327 3.54 10.74 -18.86
C ARG A 327 3.78 9.28 -19.27
N LYS A 328 4.32 8.44 -18.40
CA LYS A 328 4.50 7.00 -18.66
C LYS A 328 3.17 6.31 -18.95
N ILE A 329 2.15 6.57 -18.15
CA ILE A 329 0.83 5.96 -18.32
C ILE A 329 0.19 6.43 -19.65
N ASP A 330 0.27 7.72 -19.96
CA ASP A 330 -0.40 8.33 -21.13
C ASP A 330 0.08 7.79 -22.49
N VAL A 331 1.28 7.23 -22.55
CA VAL A 331 1.93 6.78 -23.80
C VAL A 331 1.88 5.27 -23.99
N ILE A 332 1.45 4.49 -22.99
CA ILE A 332 1.17 3.07 -23.15
C ILE A 332 -0.22 2.95 -23.79
N ASP A 333 -0.25 2.54 -25.05
CA ASP A 333 -1.48 2.45 -25.82
C ASP A 333 -2.22 1.15 -25.51
N ASP A 334 -3.43 1.25 -24.95
CA ASP A 334 -4.35 0.13 -24.67
C ASP A 334 -3.60 -1.08 -24.06
N PRO A 335 -3.12 -0.93 -22.81
CA PRO A 335 -2.29 -1.94 -22.17
C PRO A 335 -3.02 -3.27 -22.03
N PHE A 336 -2.26 -4.38 -22.13
CA PHE A 336 -2.77 -5.74 -21.87
C PHE A 336 -3.26 -5.98 -20.44
N TYR A 337 -3.13 -4.97 -19.56
CA TYR A 337 -3.57 -4.97 -18.17
C TYR A 337 -4.24 -3.63 -17.89
N MET A 338 -5.43 -3.68 -17.28
CA MET A 338 -6.14 -2.47 -16.88
C MET A 338 -5.52 -1.86 -15.62
N ILE A 339 -4.84 -0.73 -15.77
CA ILE A 339 -4.26 0.01 -14.65
C ILE A 339 -5.37 0.70 -13.86
N ASP A 340 -5.43 0.48 -12.54
CA ASP A 340 -6.36 1.22 -11.67
C ASP A 340 -5.89 2.67 -11.48
N MET A 341 -6.47 3.57 -12.26
CA MET A 341 -6.16 5.01 -12.18
C MET A 341 -6.56 5.63 -10.84
N ASN A 342 -7.43 5.01 -10.04
CA ASN A 342 -7.77 5.51 -8.71
C ASN A 342 -6.66 5.28 -7.68
N ALA A 343 -5.80 4.28 -7.93
CA ALA A 343 -4.63 4.00 -7.12
C ALA A 343 -3.51 5.05 -7.32
N ILE A 344 -3.57 5.82 -8.40
CA ILE A 344 -2.48 6.69 -8.85
C ILE A 344 -2.89 8.15 -8.70
N ASP A 345 -2.20 8.87 -7.82
CA ASP A 345 -2.37 10.31 -7.64
C ASP A 345 -1.04 11.03 -7.84
N ASN A 346 -0.78 11.41 -9.10
CA ASN A 346 0.44 12.10 -9.48
C ASN A 346 0.61 13.44 -8.73
N LYS A 347 -0.49 14.13 -8.42
CA LYS A 347 -0.44 15.41 -7.72
C LYS A 347 -0.02 15.20 -6.27
N LEU A 348 -0.66 14.26 -5.59
CA LEU A 348 -0.33 13.86 -4.23
C LEU A 348 1.12 13.36 -4.12
N ARG A 349 1.53 12.44 -5.01
CA ARG A 349 2.91 11.93 -5.08
C ARG A 349 3.92 13.06 -5.24
N ASN A 350 3.70 13.98 -6.17
CA ASN A 350 4.63 15.08 -6.41
C ASN A 350 4.71 16.05 -5.23
N ALA A 351 3.58 16.30 -4.56
CA ALA A 351 3.59 17.14 -3.37
C ALA A 351 4.35 16.50 -2.21
N ILE A 352 4.14 15.20 -1.94
CA ILE A 352 4.87 14.44 -0.92
C ILE A 352 6.36 14.38 -1.24
N ALA A 353 6.73 14.05 -2.48
CA ALA A 353 8.13 13.91 -2.89
C ALA A 353 8.94 15.22 -2.77
N HIS A 354 8.26 16.37 -2.75
CA HIS A 354 8.88 17.69 -2.64
C HIS A 354 8.55 18.42 -1.33
N TYR A 355 8.02 17.72 -0.32
CA TYR A 355 7.64 18.30 0.98
C TYR A 355 6.72 19.53 0.87
N LYS A 356 5.80 19.50 -0.11
CA LYS A 356 4.82 20.57 -0.37
C LYS A 356 3.47 20.22 0.21
N TYR A 357 3.45 19.88 1.50
CA TYR A 357 2.23 19.55 2.23
C TYR A 357 2.28 20.08 3.66
N GLU A 358 1.10 20.16 4.28
CA GLU A 358 0.88 20.45 5.69
C GLU A 358 -0.05 19.36 6.25
N TYR A 359 0.23 18.88 7.45
CA TYR A 359 -0.56 17.87 8.14
C TYR A 359 -1.04 18.42 9.48
N LYS A 360 -2.35 18.45 9.68
CA LYS A 360 -2.97 18.89 10.94
C LYS A 360 -3.35 17.69 11.79
N GLU A 361 -2.68 17.44 12.91
CA GLU A 361 -2.88 16.21 13.71
C GLU A 361 -4.30 16.07 14.29
N SER A 362 -4.89 17.18 14.75
CA SER A 362 -6.21 17.15 15.40
C SER A 362 -7.34 16.72 14.46
N THR A 363 -7.30 17.18 13.21
CA THR A 363 -8.30 16.87 12.18
C THR A 363 -7.84 15.78 11.22
N GLN A 364 -6.55 15.47 11.21
CA GLN A 364 -5.88 14.60 10.23
C GLN A 364 -6.08 15.00 8.78
N LEU A 365 -6.19 16.31 8.55
CA LEU A 365 -6.29 16.88 7.21
C LEU A 365 -4.89 17.07 6.64
N ILE A 366 -4.69 16.62 5.40
CA ILE A 366 -3.48 16.82 4.62
C ILE A 366 -3.79 17.86 3.55
N THR A 367 -3.15 19.02 3.63
CA THR A 367 -3.24 20.07 2.62
C THR A 367 -1.98 20.03 1.76
N TYR A 368 -2.10 19.92 0.44
CA TYR A 368 -0.95 19.74 -0.45
C TYR A 368 -0.98 20.63 -1.70
N TYR A 369 0.21 21.01 -2.18
CA TYR A 369 0.42 22.05 -3.19
C TYR A 369 1.19 21.48 -4.40
N PRO A 370 0.52 20.79 -5.33
CA PRO A 370 1.19 20.08 -6.43
C PRO A 370 1.67 21.01 -7.56
N SER A 371 1.11 22.23 -7.65
CA SER A 371 1.37 23.17 -8.74
C SER A 371 2.73 23.87 -8.59
N LYS A 372 3.37 24.18 -9.73
CA LYS A 372 4.59 25.02 -9.78
C LYS A 372 4.17 26.50 -9.83
N GLU A 373 4.01 27.13 -8.66
CA GLU A 373 3.54 28.54 -8.55
C GLU A 373 4.64 29.50 -8.05
N GLY A 374 5.91 29.15 -8.24
CA GLY A 374 7.04 29.98 -7.78
C GLY A 374 7.06 30.10 -6.25
N MET A 375 7.06 31.33 -5.74
CA MET A 375 7.00 31.63 -4.29
C MET A 375 5.57 31.61 -3.72
N HIS A 376 4.55 31.43 -4.54
CA HIS A 376 3.15 31.39 -4.09
C HIS A 376 2.66 29.95 -3.87
N ARG A 377 1.70 29.78 -2.95
CA ARG A 377 0.99 28.53 -2.67
C ARG A 377 -0.52 28.79 -2.66
N ALA A 378 -1.08 29.16 -3.82
CA ALA A 378 -2.48 29.55 -3.92
C ALA A 378 -3.40 28.37 -4.25
N LYS A 379 -2.92 27.44 -5.09
CA LYS A 379 -3.67 26.23 -5.44
C LYS A 379 -3.27 25.07 -4.55
N TYR A 380 -4.21 24.66 -3.71
CA TYR A 380 -4.07 23.52 -2.82
C TYR A 380 -5.17 22.49 -3.05
N HIS A 381 -4.91 21.30 -2.56
CA HIS A 381 -5.84 20.20 -2.47
C HIS A 381 -5.85 19.68 -1.04
N GLU A 382 -6.95 19.06 -0.64
CA GLU A 382 -7.14 18.53 0.70
C GLU A 382 -7.58 17.07 0.60
N ILE A 383 -6.97 16.22 1.42
CA ILE A 383 -7.40 14.84 1.63
C ILE A 383 -7.28 14.52 3.12
N TYR A 384 -8.14 13.63 3.61
CA TYR A 384 -7.98 13.13 4.98
C TYR A 384 -7.00 11.97 5.02
N PHE A 385 -6.35 11.78 6.15
CA PHE A 385 -5.35 10.72 6.31
C PHE A 385 -5.89 9.32 6.00
N MET A 386 -7.15 9.02 6.29
CA MET A 386 -7.74 7.72 5.94
C MET A 386 -7.86 7.52 4.42
N GLU A 387 -8.23 8.56 3.69
CA GLU A 387 -8.25 8.53 2.22
C GLU A 387 -6.83 8.36 1.67
N PHE A 388 -5.84 9.02 2.29
CA PHE A 388 -4.44 8.82 1.97
C PHE A 388 -3.99 7.36 2.16
N VAL A 389 -4.30 6.75 3.31
CA VAL A 389 -4.01 5.33 3.59
C VAL A 389 -4.74 4.42 2.60
N ARG A 390 -5.98 4.75 2.21
CA ARG A 390 -6.72 4.02 1.18
C ARG A 390 -6.00 4.08 -0.17
N LYS A 391 -5.54 5.26 -0.61
CA LYS A 391 -4.74 5.41 -1.83
C LYS A 391 -3.43 4.60 -1.76
N MET A 392 -2.76 4.60 -0.60
CA MET A 392 -1.56 3.79 -0.37
C MET A 392 -1.82 2.29 -0.49
N LEU A 393 -2.92 1.80 0.08
CA LEU A 393 -3.34 0.40 -0.03
C LEU A 393 -3.66 0.02 -1.49
N LEU A 394 -4.39 0.86 -2.22
CA LEU A 394 -4.69 0.63 -3.63
C LEU A 394 -3.41 0.58 -4.48
N LEU A 395 -2.47 1.50 -4.23
CA LEU A 395 -1.18 1.51 -4.94
C LEU A 395 -0.32 0.28 -4.60
N PHE A 396 -0.33 -0.19 -3.34
CA PHE A 396 0.30 -1.46 -2.98
C PHE A 396 -0.28 -2.64 -3.77
N ARG A 397 -1.61 -2.67 -3.98
CA ARG A 397 -2.26 -3.70 -4.78
C ARG A 397 -1.80 -3.65 -6.23
N GLU A 398 -1.75 -2.48 -6.85
CA GLU A 398 -1.23 -2.34 -8.21
C GLU A 398 0.22 -2.86 -8.32
N VAL A 399 1.08 -2.48 -7.36
CA VAL A 399 2.46 -2.98 -7.30
C VAL A 399 2.51 -4.51 -7.16
N HIS A 400 1.64 -5.07 -6.33
CA HIS A 400 1.52 -6.51 -6.14
C HIS A 400 1.03 -7.22 -7.41
N THR A 401 -0.04 -6.72 -8.03
CA THR A 401 -0.62 -7.28 -9.26
C THR A 401 0.43 -7.31 -10.35
N LEU A 402 1.13 -6.19 -10.59
CA LEU A 402 2.22 -6.11 -11.59
C LEU A 402 3.45 -6.96 -11.23
N ASN A 403 3.64 -7.36 -9.97
CA ASN A 403 4.71 -8.29 -9.60
C ASN A 403 4.51 -9.69 -10.21
N HIS A 404 3.28 -10.05 -10.62
CA HIS A 404 3.04 -11.28 -11.38
C HIS A 404 3.72 -11.26 -12.75
N THR A 405 3.87 -10.10 -13.38
CA THR A 405 4.67 -9.92 -14.60
C THR A 405 6.13 -10.30 -14.35
N ILE A 406 6.72 -9.78 -13.27
CA ILE A 406 8.11 -10.07 -12.88
C ILE A 406 8.28 -11.57 -12.63
N LYS A 407 7.36 -12.19 -11.88
CA LYS A 407 7.32 -13.64 -11.65
C LYS A 407 7.31 -14.42 -12.96
N GLY A 408 6.42 -14.05 -13.89
CA GLY A 408 6.31 -14.69 -15.20
C GLY A 408 7.62 -14.61 -15.99
N LEU A 409 8.27 -13.44 -16.01
CA LEU A 409 9.53 -13.23 -16.71
C LEU A 409 10.68 -14.08 -16.13
N PHE A 410 10.79 -14.22 -14.80
CA PHE A 410 11.80 -15.10 -14.20
C PHE A 410 11.59 -16.56 -14.58
N PHE A 411 10.37 -17.09 -14.40
CA PHE A 411 10.10 -18.49 -14.71
C PHE A 411 10.25 -18.77 -16.21
N PHE A 412 9.83 -17.84 -17.08
CA PHE A 412 10.04 -17.95 -18.51
C PHE A 412 11.54 -17.97 -18.87
N SER A 413 12.33 -17.09 -18.25
CA SER A 413 13.78 -17.04 -18.46
C SER A 413 14.47 -18.34 -18.03
N ILE A 414 14.07 -18.93 -16.90
CA ILE A 414 14.62 -20.18 -16.37
C ILE A 414 14.20 -21.38 -17.23
N PHE A 415 12.89 -21.52 -17.50
CA PHE A 415 12.37 -22.74 -18.08
C PHE A 415 12.40 -22.77 -19.61
N ILE A 416 12.15 -21.64 -20.28
CA ILE A 416 12.05 -21.55 -21.74
C ILE A 416 13.38 -21.11 -22.34
N LEU A 417 13.93 -19.98 -21.88
CA LEU A 417 15.15 -19.42 -22.46
C LEU A 417 16.45 -20.02 -21.88
N LYS A 418 16.37 -20.75 -20.77
CA LYS A 418 17.51 -21.34 -20.06
C LYS A 418 18.58 -20.29 -19.70
N LEU A 419 18.15 -19.09 -19.31
CA LEU A 419 19.02 -17.99 -18.91
C LEU A 419 19.38 -18.07 -17.42
N ASP A 420 20.57 -17.59 -17.10
CA ASP A 420 21.02 -17.39 -15.72
C ASP A 420 20.44 -16.08 -15.19
N VAL A 421 19.50 -16.17 -14.24
CA VAL A 421 18.76 -15.03 -13.64
C VAL A 421 18.96 -14.88 -12.14
#